data_AF-A0A7S3WVH4-F1
#
_entry.id   AF-A0A7S3WVH4-F1
#
_cell.length_a   1.000
_cell.length_b   1.000
_cell.length_c   1.000
_cell.angle_alpha   90.00
_cell.angle_beta   90.00
_cell.angle_gamma   90.00
#
_symmetry.space_group_name_H-M   'P 1'
#
loop_
_entity.id
_entity.type
_entity.pdbx_description
1 polymer ?
#
loop_
_entity_poly.entity_id
_entity_poly.type
_entity_poly.pdbx_seq_one_letter_code
_entity_poly.pdbx_strand_id
1 'polypeptide(L)'
;CQAYLSMMVPELLSANLPGDRVKLTVLPWVLDRGEVPPPRECVMPIVPCYFLPAPLCALQAVDMPGPIDSPEMVSAVAFSLCDLGYANAGSQLDHDNNTIGDCAKSNSVDATRLNACMAANTREPSFVTLVKAANERLSKLPDLMAPFIFINGQILVCQDPQHCTGIQLPDRVEPLTTPGTLLQVLCSQI
;
A
#
# COMPACT_ATOMS: atom_id res chain seq x y z
N CYS A 1 -4.17 4.58 -8.72
CA CYS A 1 -3.57 4.28 -7.39
C CYS A 1 -3.07 5.52 -6.66
N GLN A 2 -2.05 6.23 -7.15
CA GLN A 2 -1.44 7.35 -6.42
C GLN A 2 -2.45 8.39 -5.91
N ALA A 3 -3.31 8.93 -6.77
CA ALA A 3 -4.29 9.95 -6.36
C ALA A 3 -5.18 9.49 -5.19
N TYR A 4 -5.64 8.23 -5.19
CA TYR A 4 -6.39 7.65 -4.09
C TYR A 4 -5.57 7.56 -2.81
N LEU A 5 -4.36 7.00 -2.90
CA LEU A 5 -3.49 6.78 -1.75
C LEU A 5 -3.02 8.11 -1.12
N SER A 6 -2.65 9.10 -1.94
CA SER A 6 -2.19 10.42 -1.49
C SER A 6 -3.27 11.25 -0.81
N MET A 7 -4.55 10.90 -0.96
CA MET A 7 -5.65 11.59 -0.28
C MET A 7 -6.13 10.80 0.94
N MET A 8 -6.39 9.50 0.78
CA MET A 8 -6.99 8.67 1.83
C MET A 8 -6.01 8.35 2.96
N VAL A 9 -4.77 8.03 2.62
CA VAL A 9 -3.81 7.48 3.61
C VAL A 9 -3.27 8.56 4.54
N PRO A 10 -2.89 9.77 4.09
CA PRO A 10 -2.47 10.83 5.01
C PRO A 10 -3.57 11.23 6.00
N GLU A 11 -4.82 11.33 5.56
CA GLU A 11 -5.96 11.60 6.46
C GLU A 11 -6.02 10.54 7.56
N LEU A 12 -5.95 9.27 7.18
CA LEU A 12 -5.99 8.14 8.10
C LEU A 12 -4.84 8.14 9.12
N LEU A 13 -3.60 8.35 8.68
CA LEU A 13 -2.43 8.36 9.55
C LEU A 13 -2.40 9.60 10.48
N SER A 14 -2.90 10.75 10.00
CA SER A 14 -2.95 11.99 10.78
C SER A 14 -4.08 12.01 11.82
N ALA A 15 -5.04 11.10 11.73
CA ALA A 15 -6.20 11.03 12.62
C ALA A 15 -5.88 10.51 14.03
N ASN A 16 -4.64 10.08 14.31
CA ASN A 16 -4.21 9.52 15.59
C ASN A 16 -5.13 8.38 16.07
N LEU A 17 -5.50 7.51 15.13
CA LEU A 17 -6.31 6.33 15.43
C LEU A 17 -5.53 5.40 16.37
N PRO A 18 -6.20 4.82 17.38
CA PRO A 18 -5.52 4.06 18.42
C PRO A 18 -5.06 2.70 17.85
N GLY A 19 -3.75 2.46 17.84
CA GLY A 19 -3.16 1.28 17.20
C GLY A 19 -3.43 -0.04 17.90
N ASP A 20 -3.96 -0.03 19.12
CA ASP A 20 -4.49 -1.21 19.80
C ASP A 20 -5.85 -1.66 19.22
N ARG A 21 -6.59 -0.75 18.57
CA ARG A 21 -7.88 -1.05 17.90
C ARG A 21 -7.76 -1.13 16.39
N VAL A 22 -6.89 -0.31 15.80
CA VAL A 22 -6.73 -0.22 14.34
C VAL A 22 -5.38 -0.79 13.93
N LYS A 23 -5.41 -1.87 13.16
CA LYS A 23 -4.24 -2.46 12.54
C LYS A 23 -4.26 -2.22 11.04
N LEU A 24 -3.11 -1.88 10.47
CA LEU A 24 -2.92 -1.60 9.06
C LEU A 24 -2.05 -2.67 8.40
N THR A 25 -2.39 -2.99 7.16
CA THR A 25 -1.55 -3.78 6.25
C THR A 25 -1.49 -3.03 4.93
N VAL A 26 -0.29 -2.77 4.42
CA VAL A 26 -0.08 -2.09 3.15
C VAL A 26 0.75 -3.00 2.26
N LEU A 27 0.22 -3.31 1.08
CA LEU A 27 0.85 -4.24 0.15
C LEU A 27 1.02 -3.55 -1.20
N PRO A 28 2.26 -3.26 -1.62
CA PRO A 28 2.57 -2.98 -3.02
C PRO A 28 2.11 -4.16 -3.86
N TRP A 29 1.19 -3.91 -4.79
CA TRP A 29 0.56 -4.94 -5.60
C TRP A 29 0.79 -4.69 -7.08
N VAL A 30 1.07 -5.76 -7.82
CA VAL A 30 1.16 -5.76 -9.29
C VAL A 30 0.27 -6.83 -9.88
N LEU A 31 -0.25 -6.55 -11.08
CA LEU A 31 -1.17 -7.38 -11.85
C LEU A 31 -0.61 -8.73 -12.30
N ASP A 32 0.64 -9.08 -11.97
CA ASP A 32 1.26 -10.28 -12.49
C ASP A 32 0.87 -11.52 -11.68
N ARG A 33 -0.23 -12.16 -12.13
CA ARG A 33 -0.68 -13.56 -11.99
C ARG A 33 -0.09 -14.44 -10.87
N GLY A 34 0.10 -13.90 -9.68
CA GLY A 34 0.31 -14.67 -8.45
C GLY A 34 1.64 -14.47 -7.75
N GLU A 35 2.63 -13.78 -8.33
CA GLU A 35 3.93 -13.58 -7.68
C GLU A 35 4.50 -12.18 -7.94
N VAL A 36 4.75 -11.43 -6.86
CA VAL A 36 5.56 -10.20 -6.91
C VAL A 36 7.02 -10.62 -7.06
N PRO A 37 7.73 -10.44 -8.18
CA PRO A 37 9.10 -10.94 -8.34
C PRO A 37 10.06 -10.45 -7.24
N PRO A 38 11.18 -11.14 -6.98
CA PRO A 38 12.20 -10.66 -6.06
C PRO A 38 12.69 -9.25 -6.45
N PRO A 39 13.04 -8.38 -5.48
CA PRO A 39 13.44 -6.99 -5.75
C PRO A 39 14.47 -6.84 -6.87
N ARG A 40 15.52 -7.68 -6.84
CA ARG A 40 16.60 -7.64 -7.83
C ARG A 40 16.19 -8.01 -9.27
N GLU A 41 15.07 -8.69 -9.45
CA GLU A 41 14.57 -9.07 -10.78
C GLU A 41 13.77 -7.92 -11.44
N CYS A 42 13.43 -6.88 -10.70
CA CYS A 42 12.69 -5.72 -11.16
C CYS A 42 13.59 -4.64 -11.79
N VAL A 43 14.26 -4.96 -12.90
CA VAL A 43 15.28 -4.08 -13.52
C VAL A 43 14.80 -3.27 -14.72
N MET A 44 13.62 -3.56 -15.27
CA MET A 44 13.14 -2.91 -16.49
C MET A 44 12.33 -1.63 -16.18
N PRO A 45 12.83 -0.42 -16.47
CA PRO A 45 12.20 0.84 -16.02
C PRO A 45 10.77 1.09 -16.51
N ILE A 46 10.33 0.36 -17.53
CA ILE A 46 9.02 0.53 -18.17
C ILE A 46 7.93 -0.39 -17.62
N VAL A 47 8.25 -1.30 -16.69
CA VAL A 47 7.26 -2.22 -16.11
C VAL A 47 6.93 -1.85 -14.67
N PRO A 48 5.69 -2.04 -14.21
CA PRO A 48 5.29 -1.72 -12.84
C PRO A 48 6.19 -2.33 -11.75
N CYS A 49 6.77 -3.51 -12.01
CA CYS A 49 7.70 -4.18 -11.10
C CYS A 49 8.93 -3.33 -10.77
N TYR A 50 9.46 -2.51 -11.69
CA TYR A 50 10.63 -1.66 -11.42
C TYR A 50 10.45 -0.68 -10.24
N PHE A 51 9.22 -0.22 -10.01
CA PHE A 51 8.91 0.76 -8.97
C PHE A 51 8.50 0.11 -7.63
N LEU A 52 8.41 -1.22 -7.56
CA LEU A 52 7.99 -1.92 -6.34
C LEU A 52 9.08 -2.17 -5.28
N PRO A 53 10.37 -2.43 -5.64
CA PRO A 53 11.39 -2.83 -4.68
C PRO A 53 11.50 -1.90 -3.47
N ALA A 54 11.57 -0.59 -3.70
CA ALA A 54 11.74 0.38 -2.63
C ALA A 54 10.54 0.38 -1.65
N PRO A 55 9.28 0.60 -2.10
CA PRO A 55 8.12 0.53 -1.21
C PRO A 55 7.97 -0.82 -0.50
N LEU A 56 8.23 -1.92 -1.21
CA LEU A 56 8.17 -3.27 -0.65
C LEU A 56 9.19 -3.46 0.47
N CYS A 57 10.43 -3.02 0.26
CA CYS A 57 11.49 -3.13 1.26
C CYS A 57 11.27 -2.22 2.47
N ALA A 58 10.72 -1.01 2.27
CA ALA A 58 10.33 -0.16 3.39
C ALA A 58 9.20 -0.80 4.22
N LEU A 59 8.23 -1.44 3.59
CA LEU A 59 7.08 -2.06 4.25
C LEU A 59 7.42 -3.41 4.90
N GLN A 60 8.35 -4.18 4.34
CA GLN A 60 8.88 -5.41 4.98
C GLN A 60 9.60 -5.12 6.31
N ALA A 61 9.98 -3.87 6.55
CA ALA A 61 10.57 -3.47 7.83
C ALA A 61 9.56 -3.38 8.98
N VAL A 62 8.27 -3.44 8.67
CA VAL A 62 7.15 -3.26 9.60
C VAL A 62 6.46 -4.59 9.85
N ASP A 63 6.12 -4.87 11.10
CA ASP A 63 5.27 -6.01 11.43
C ASP A 63 3.87 -5.80 10.81
N MET A 64 3.41 -6.76 10.00
CA MET A 64 2.10 -6.69 9.36
C MET A 64 1.23 -7.91 9.72
N PRO A 65 -0.04 -7.70 10.13
CA PRO A 65 -0.70 -6.41 10.38
C PRO A 65 -0.10 -5.67 11.59
N GLY A 66 0.16 -4.37 11.44
CA GLY A 66 0.83 -3.53 12.45
C GLY A 66 -0.08 -2.46 13.05
N PRO A 67 0.22 -1.90 14.23
CA PRO A 67 -0.51 -0.73 14.77
C PRO A 67 -0.46 0.43 13.79
N ILE A 68 -1.60 1.10 13.55
CA ILE A 68 -1.65 2.20 12.59
C ILE A 68 -0.83 3.43 13.02
N ASP A 69 -0.66 3.60 14.33
CA ASP A 69 0.07 4.70 14.97
C ASP A 69 1.54 4.35 15.26
N SER A 70 2.04 3.17 14.82
CA SER A 70 3.44 2.84 15.06
C SER A 70 4.35 3.75 14.21
N PRO A 71 5.46 4.27 14.77
CA PRO A 71 6.39 5.10 14.03
C PRO A 71 6.91 4.43 12.74
N GLU A 72 7.12 3.12 12.78
CA GLU A 72 7.59 2.32 11.65
C GLU A 72 6.53 2.26 10.54
N MET A 73 5.24 2.05 10.89
CA MET A 73 4.14 2.03 9.93
C MET A 73 3.98 3.40 9.28
N VAL A 74 3.94 4.48 10.07
CA VAL A 74 3.80 5.85 9.56
C VAL A 74 4.96 6.19 8.62
N SER A 75 6.20 5.88 9.03
CA SER A 75 7.42 6.13 8.25
C SER A 75 7.43 5.36 6.93
N ALA A 76 7.15 4.05 6.97
CA ALA A 76 7.18 3.21 5.78
C ALA A 76 6.07 3.56 4.77
N VAL A 77 4.88 3.93 5.27
CA VAL A 77 3.78 4.35 4.41
C VAL A 77 4.05 5.74 3.81
N ALA A 78 4.53 6.70 4.59
CA ALA A 78 4.88 8.02 4.09
C ALA A 78 6.02 7.96 3.05
N PHE A 79 7.02 7.11 3.30
CA PHE A 79 8.04 6.77 2.31
C PHE A 79 7.43 6.22 1.02
N SER A 80 6.55 5.23 1.13
CA SER A 80 5.93 4.59 -0.04
C SER A 80 5.12 5.59 -0.88
N LEU A 81 4.44 6.55 -0.25
CA LEU A 81 3.72 7.62 -0.95
C LEU A 81 4.67 8.62 -1.62
N CYS A 82 5.79 8.96 -0.97
CA CYS A 82 6.84 9.81 -1.55
C CYS A 82 7.43 9.15 -2.80
N ASP A 83 7.88 7.90 -2.69
CA ASP A 83 8.50 7.14 -3.78
C ASP A 83 7.52 6.93 -4.94
N LEU A 84 6.27 6.58 -4.63
CA LEU A 84 5.19 6.45 -5.61
C LEU A 84 4.91 7.76 -6.37
N GLY A 85 5.18 8.91 -5.74
CA GLY A 85 5.09 10.22 -6.35
C GLY A 85 6.09 10.42 -7.49
N TYR A 86 7.34 9.97 -7.29
CA TYR A 86 8.36 9.95 -8.34
C TYR A 86 8.03 8.92 -9.41
N ALA A 87 7.61 7.71 -9.02
CA ALA A 87 7.28 6.64 -9.96
C ALA A 87 6.11 6.97 -10.93
N ASN A 88 5.12 7.74 -10.49
CA ASN A 88 3.94 8.08 -11.30
C ASN A 88 4.02 9.44 -12.02
N ALA A 89 5.06 10.24 -11.78
CA ALA A 89 5.25 11.51 -12.49
C ALA A 89 5.61 11.33 -13.97
N GLY A 90 5.70 10.08 -14.45
CA GLY A 90 6.13 9.78 -15.81
C GLY A 90 7.58 10.20 -16.02
N SER A 91 7.91 10.75 -17.19
CA SER A 91 9.26 11.25 -17.48
C SER A 91 9.59 12.61 -16.84
N GLN A 92 8.72 13.15 -15.96
CA GLN A 92 8.91 14.49 -15.39
C GLN A 92 9.81 14.48 -14.17
N LEU A 93 9.85 13.37 -13.43
CA LEU A 93 10.74 13.20 -12.28
C LEU A 93 11.54 11.91 -12.48
N ASP A 94 12.83 11.99 -12.19
CA ASP A 94 13.66 10.79 -12.18
C ASP A 94 13.23 9.91 -11.00
N HIS A 95 13.04 8.62 -11.25
CA HIS A 95 12.92 7.60 -10.21
C HIS A 95 14.24 6.83 -10.17
N ASP A 96 15.15 7.31 -9.32
CA ASP A 96 16.51 6.80 -9.18
C ASP A 96 16.90 6.60 -7.70
N ASN A 97 18.12 6.13 -7.47
CA ASN A 97 18.64 5.90 -6.12
C ASN A 97 18.72 7.19 -5.28
N ASN A 98 18.86 8.36 -5.89
CA ASN A 98 18.91 9.63 -5.17
C ASN A 98 17.51 9.99 -4.67
N THR A 99 16.49 9.91 -5.53
CA THR A 99 15.11 10.20 -5.13
C THR A 99 14.58 9.20 -4.10
N ILE A 100 14.96 7.92 -4.23
CA ILE A 100 14.66 6.90 -3.21
C ILE A 100 15.33 7.28 -1.88
N GLY A 101 16.61 7.68 -1.90
CA GLY A 101 17.34 8.12 -0.71
C GLY A 101 16.74 9.36 -0.05
N ASP A 102 16.31 10.34 -0.83
CA ASP A 102 15.66 11.56 -0.34
C ASP A 102 14.30 11.26 0.31
N CYS A 103 13.50 10.36 -0.30
CA CYS A 103 12.27 9.87 0.31
C CYS A 103 12.55 9.12 1.61
N ALA A 104 13.57 8.26 1.67
CA ALA A 104 13.93 7.51 2.87
C ALA A 104 14.33 8.45 4.01
N LYS A 105 15.18 9.43 3.72
CA LYS A 105 15.63 10.44 4.69
C LYS A 105 14.48 11.28 5.21
N SER A 106 13.62 11.78 4.32
CA SER A 106 12.49 12.64 4.68
C SER A 106 11.46 11.93 5.56
N ASN A 107 11.38 10.60 5.46
CA ASN A 107 10.40 9.79 6.16
C ASN A 107 11.03 8.83 7.18
N SER A 108 12.26 9.08 7.63
CA SER A 108 12.96 8.29 8.67
C SER A 108 13.05 6.79 8.39
N VAL A 109 13.11 6.37 7.13
CA VAL A 109 13.36 4.96 6.75
C VAL A 109 14.87 4.71 6.74
N ASP A 110 15.31 3.61 7.36
CA ASP A 110 16.71 3.19 7.36
C ASP A 110 17.18 2.84 5.94
N ALA A 111 17.93 3.77 5.33
CA ALA A 111 18.46 3.62 3.98
C ALA A 111 19.42 2.41 3.85
N THR A 112 20.13 2.04 4.92
CA THR A 112 21.02 0.87 4.89
C THR A 112 20.21 -0.41 4.77
N ARG A 113 19.18 -0.56 5.61
CA ARG A 113 18.26 -1.70 5.56
C ARG A 113 17.49 -1.76 4.24
N LEU A 114 17.01 -0.60 3.77
CA LEU A 114 16.30 -0.47 2.50
C LEU A 114 17.17 -0.96 1.32
N ASN A 115 18.40 -0.44 1.20
CA ASN A 115 19.32 -0.81 0.14
C ASN A 115 19.73 -2.30 0.20
N ALA A 116 19.96 -2.83 1.41
CA ALA A 116 20.25 -4.24 1.59
C ALA A 116 19.09 -5.14 1.11
N CYS A 117 17.83 -4.74 1.40
CA CYS A 117 16.65 -5.45 0.93
C CYS A 117 16.48 -5.35 -0.60
N MET A 118 16.68 -4.17 -1.20
CA MET A 118 16.56 -4.01 -2.66
C MET A 118 17.62 -4.82 -3.41
N ALA A 119 18.79 -5.04 -2.82
CA ALA A 119 19.84 -5.89 -3.37
C ALA A 119 19.60 -7.40 -3.15
N ALA A 120 18.60 -7.78 -2.34
CA ALA A 120 18.33 -9.17 -2.00
C ALA A 120 17.63 -9.93 -3.15
N ASN A 121 17.92 -11.23 -3.24
CA ASN A 121 17.29 -12.15 -4.20
C ASN A 121 16.04 -12.82 -3.62
N THR A 122 15.64 -12.49 -2.39
CA THR A 122 14.57 -13.16 -1.65
C THR A 122 13.59 -12.14 -1.09
N ARG A 123 12.35 -12.58 -0.91
CA ARG A 123 11.27 -11.82 -0.27
C ARG A 123 11.06 -12.37 1.15
N GLU A 124 10.66 -11.51 2.07
CA GLU A 124 10.23 -11.97 3.39
C GLU A 124 9.02 -12.93 3.25
N PRO A 125 9.08 -14.16 3.80
CA PRO A 125 8.02 -15.15 3.64
C PRO A 125 6.65 -14.67 4.14
N SER A 126 6.63 -13.83 5.18
CA SER A 126 5.42 -13.20 5.71
C SER A 126 4.74 -12.32 4.65
N PHE A 127 5.52 -11.50 3.95
CA PHE A 127 5.02 -10.62 2.90
C PHE A 127 4.46 -11.42 1.72
N VAL A 128 5.16 -12.47 1.29
CA VAL A 128 4.67 -13.38 0.23
C VAL A 128 3.31 -13.98 0.59
N THR A 129 3.15 -14.38 1.86
CA THR A 129 1.89 -14.93 2.38
C THR A 129 0.76 -13.90 2.31
N LEU A 130 1.02 -12.65 2.67
CA LEU A 130 0.02 -11.57 2.60
C LEU A 130 -0.41 -11.26 1.17
N VAL A 131 0.54 -11.18 0.22
CA VAL A 131 0.24 -10.96 -1.20
C VAL A 131 -0.59 -12.12 -1.77
N LYS A 132 -0.24 -13.36 -1.43
CA LYS A 132 -1.01 -14.53 -1.86
C LYS A 132 -2.44 -14.49 -1.32
N ALA A 133 -2.61 -14.18 -0.05
CA ALA A 133 -3.93 -14.04 0.57
C ALA A 133 -4.76 -12.91 -0.07
N ALA A 134 -4.12 -11.78 -0.43
CA ALA A 134 -4.77 -10.70 -1.15
C ALA A 134 -5.21 -11.14 -2.56
N ASN A 135 -4.34 -11.83 -3.32
CA ASN A 135 -4.65 -12.35 -4.65
C ASN A 135 -5.80 -13.37 -4.62
N GLU A 136 -5.82 -14.28 -3.65
CA GLU A 136 -6.91 -15.25 -3.48
C GLU A 136 -8.25 -14.56 -3.24
N ARG A 137 -8.27 -13.46 -2.48
CA ARG A 137 -9.50 -12.66 -2.27
C ARG A 137 -9.93 -11.94 -3.54
N LEU A 138 -9.00 -11.28 -4.23
CA LEU A 138 -9.26 -10.55 -5.46
C LEU A 138 -9.72 -11.46 -6.60
N SER A 139 -9.25 -12.72 -6.64
CA SER A 139 -9.68 -13.70 -7.66
C SER A 139 -11.18 -14.00 -7.64
N LYS A 140 -11.88 -13.69 -6.54
CA LYS A 140 -13.33 -13.89 -6.38
C LYS A 140 -14.15 -12.68 -6.80
N LEU A 141 -13.49 -11.59 -7.18
CA LEU A 141 -14.09 -10.28 -7.43
C LEU A 141 -13.59 -9.75 -8.78
N PRO A 142 -14.22 -10.16 -9.90
CA PRO A 142 -13.79 -9.75 -11.22
C PRO A 142 -13.89 -8.23 -11.40
N ASP A 143 -13.10 -7.70 -12.34
CA ASP A 143 -13.14 -6.31 -12.82
C ASP A 143 -12.82 -5.21 -11.79
N LEU A 144 -12.25 -5.57 -10.65
CA LEU A 144 -11.75 -4.57 -9.71
C LEU A 144 -10.44 -3.94 -10.17
N MET A 145 -10.36 -2.62 -10.01
CA MET A 145 -9.15 -1.84 -10.27
C MET A 145 -8.51 -1.39 -8.96
N ALA A 146 -7.18 -1.41 -8.93
CA ALA A 146 -6.41 -0.93 -7.79
C ALA A 146 -6.56 0.61 -7.61
N PRO A 147 -6.49 1.14 -6.37
CA PRO A 147 -6.11 0.42 -5.15
C PRO A 147 -7.26 -0.41 -4.56
N PHE A 148 -6.91 -1.54 -3.93
CA PHE A 148 -7.87 -2.37 -3.21
C PHE A 148 -7.82 -2.02 -1.74
N ILE A 149 -8.94 -1.57 -1.19
CA ILE A 149 -9.06 -1.15 0.20
C ILE A 149 -9.91 -2.19 0.92
N PHE A 150 -9.38 -2.76 1.99
CA PHE A 150 -10.11 -3.71 2.82
C PHE A 150 -10.31 -3.12 4.21
N ILE A 151 -11.53 -3.23 4.74
CA ILE A 151 -11.84 -2.97 6.14
C ILE A 151 -12.41 -4.26 6.72
N ASN A 152 -11.80 -4.77 7.79
CA ASN A 152 -12.21 -6.02 8.44
C ASN A 152 -12.38 -7.21 7.46
N GLY A 153 -11.54 -7.25 6.42
CA GLY A 153 -11.56 -8.30 5.39
C GLY A 153 -12.59 -8.10 4.27
N GLN A 154 -13.45 -7.08 4.37
CA GLN A 154 -14.40 -6.71 3.33
C GLN A 154 -13.81 -5.64 2.42
N ILE A 155 -13.98 -5.77 1.11
CA ILE A 155 -13.45 -4.82 0.15
C ILE A 155 -14.38 -3.62 -0.02
N LEU A 156 -13.80 -2.44 0.11
CA LEU A 156 -14.50 -1.16 0.06
C LEU A 156 -14.58 -0.65 -1.37
N VAL A 157 -15.76 -0.17 -1.76
CA VAL A 157 -16.01 0.52 -3.04
C VAL A 157 -16.04 2.02 -2.80
N CYS A 158 -15.12 2.72 -3.47
CA CYS A 158 -15.05 4.18 -3.41
C CYS A 158 -15.25 4.77 -4.80
N GLN A 159 -16.19 5.72 -4.89
CA GLN A 159 -16.51 6.43 -6.13
C GLN A 159 -15.35 7.34 -6.54
N ASP A 160 -14.67 7.92 -5.54
CA ASP A 160 -13.52 8.78 -5.70
C ASP A 160 -12.59 8.66 -4.47
N PRO A 161 -11.41 9.32 -4.47
CA PRO A 161 -10.47 9.32 -3.34
C PRO A 161 -11.02 9.82 -1.99
N GLN A 162 -12.16 10.49 -1.97
CA GLN A 162 -12.75 11.11 -0.77
C GLN A 162 -14.09 10.46 -0.38
N HIS A 163 -14.65 9.58 -1.21
CA HIS A 163 -15.99 9.07 -0.99
C HIS A 163 -16.12 7.57 -1.25
N CYS A 164 -16.31 6.83 -0.17
CA CYS A 164 -16.60 5.40 -0.13
C CYS A 164 -18.08 5.16 0.14
N THR A 165 -18.67 4.23 -0.61
CA THR A 165 -20.14 4.09 -0.71
C THR A 165 -20.66 2.70 -0.42
N GLY A 166 -19.84 1.66 -0.57
CA GLY A 166 -20.30 0.29 -0.42
C GLY A 166 -19.20 -0.72 -0.12
N ILE A 167 -19.63 -1.95 0.13
CA ILE A 167 -18.79 -3.15 0.18
C ILE A 167 -19.03 -3.95 -1.10
N GLN A 168 -17.95 -4.32 -1.78
CA GLN A 168 -18.04 -5.19 -2.94
C GLN A 168 -18.23 -6.65 -2.49
N LEU A 169 -19.33 -7.26 -2.94
CA LEU A 169 -19.61 -8.68 -2.85
C LEU A 169 -19.41 -9.33 -4.24
N PRO A 170 -19.40 -10.66 -4.37
CA PRO A 170 -19.17 -11.32 -5.67
C PRO A 170 -20.14 -10.92 -6.79
N ASP A 171 -21.38 -10.57 -6.45
CA ASP A 171 -22.48 -10.33 -7.39
C ASP A 171 -23.10 -8.93 -7.30
N ARG A 172 -22.75 -8.15 -6.28
CA ARG A 172 -23.36 -6.84 -6.02
C ARG A 172 -22.49 -5.94 -5.15
N VAL A 173 -22.87 -4.67 -5.06
CA VAL A 173 -22.34 -3.72 -4.08
C VAL A 173 -23.41 -3.53 -2.99
N GLU A 174 -23.04 -3.78 -1.75
CA GLU A 174 -23.89 -3.49 -0.59
C GLU A 174 -23.59 -2.09 -0.07
N PRO A 175 -24.58 -1.20 0.10
CA PRO A 175 -24.32 0.17 0.54
C PRO A 175 -23.82 0.21 1.99
N LEU A 176 -22.90 1.14 2.27
CA LEU A 176 -22.47 1.40 3.64
C LEU A 176 -23.60 2.07 4.43
N THR A 177 -23.73 1.71 5.71
CA THR A 177 -24.59 2.44 6.65
C THR A 177 -24.17 3.91 6.76
N THR A 178 -22.86 4.16 6.73
CA THR A 178 -22.25 5.49 6.80
C THR A 178 -21.28 5.67 5.62
N PRO A 179 -21.75 6.14 4.46
CA PRO A 179 -20.86 6.51 3.36
C PRO A 179 -20.07 7.77 3.70
N GLY A 180 -18.86 7.92 3.16
CA GLY A 180 -17.97 9.02 3.51
C GLY A 180 -16.50 8.79 3.17
N THR A 181 -15.61 9.58 3.76
CA THR A 181 -14.16 9.38 3.62
C THR A 181 -13.74 8.04 4.23
N LEU A 182 -12.56 7.54 3.87
CA LEU A 182 -12.03 6.30 4.45
C LEU A 182 -11.99 6.36 5.98
N LEU A 183 -11.61 7.52 6.53
CA LEU A 183 -11.60 7.76 7.97
C LEU A 183 -13.01 7.68 8.57
N GLN A 184 -14.01 8.31 7.95
CA GLN A 184 -15.39 8.26 8.42
C GLN A 184 -15.94 6.83 8.43
N VAL A 185 -15.69 6.06 7.36
CA VAL A 185 -16.11 4.67 7.27
C VAL A 185 -15.44 3.84 8.36
N LEU A 186 -14.13 3.99 8.55
CA LEU A 186 -13.39 3.24 9.56
C LEU A 186 -13.86 3.59 10.99
N CYS A 187 -14.00 4.87 11.31
CA CYS A 187 -14.49 5.33 12.62
C CYS A 187 -15.91 4.86 12.93
N SER A 188 -16.73 4.58 11.92
CA SER A 188 -18.07 4.01 12.11
C SER A 188 -18.07 2.54 12.58
N GLN A 189 -16.91 1.87 12.55
CA GLN A 189 -16.72 0.45 12.88
C GLN A 189 -15.87 0.20 14.14
N ILE A 190 -15.36 1.25 14.79
CA ILE A 190 -14.53 1.19 16.00
C ILE A 190 -15.39 1.42 17.25
#